data_AF-A0A4R4NAX9-F1
#
_entry.id   AF-A0A4R4NAX9-F1
#
_cell.length_a   1.000
_cell.length_b   1.000
_cell.length_c   1.000
_cell.angle_alpha   90.00
_cell.angle_beta   90.00
_cell.angle_gamma   90.00
#
_symmetry.space_group_name_H-M   'P 1'
#
loop_
_entity.id
_entity.type
_entity.pdbx_description
1 polymer ?
#
loop_
_entity_poly.entity_id
_entity_poly.type
_entity_poly.pdbx_seq_one_letter_code
_entity_poly.pdbx_strand_id
1 'polypeptide(L)' 'MFRDERDGLVVVEVWDAGEGRPQARPEDHAATSGRGLLLMAEIVHRWGVRPLNEGGKVTWAKLR' A
#
# COMPACT_ATOMS: atom_id res chain seq x y z
N MET A 1 -5.10 -6.67 10.26
CA MET A 1 -5.01 -7.71 9.22
C MET A 1 -6.27 -8.57 9.29
N PHE A 2 -6.88 -8.85 8.15
CA PHE A 2 -8.08 -9.70 8.05
C PHE A 2 -8.02 -10.54 6.77
N ARG A 3 -8.91 -11.53 6.61
CA ARG A 3 -9.07 -12.24 5.32
C ARG A 3 -10.21 -11.59 4.54
N ASP A 4 -9.98 -11.29 3.27
CA ASP A 4 -11.03 -10.82 2.38
C ASP A 4 -11.93 -12.00 2.01
N GLU A 5 -13.21 -11.92 2.30
CA GLU A 5 -14.17 -13.00 2.07
C GLU A 5 -14.37 -13.30 0.58
N ARG A 6 -14.03 -12.35 -0.31
CA ARG A 6 -14.23 -12.50 -1.76
C ARG A 6 -13.19 -13.39 -2.42
N ASP A 7 -11.95 -13.35 -1.95
CA ASP A 7 -10.84 -14.10 -2.54
C ASP A 7 -9.97 -14.87 -1.53
N GLY A 8 -10.32 -14.85 -0.24
CA GLY A 8 -9.63 -15.59 0.83
C GLY A 8 -8.25 -15.04 1.19
N LEU A 9 -7.80 -13.99 0.51
CA LEU A 9 -6.47 -13.40 0.66
C LEU A 9 -6.38 -12.58 1.93
N VAL A 10 -5.18 -12.57 2.52
CA VAL A 10 -4.89 -11.77 3.70
C VAL A 10 -4.74 -10.30 3.29
N VAL A 11 -5.48 -9.42 3.95
CA VAL A 11 -5.39 -7.96 3.78
C VAL A 11 -4.65 -7.33 4.96
N VAL A 12 -3.62 -6.56 4.65
CA VAL A 12 -2.95 -5.65 5.57
C VAL A 12 -3.34 -4.23 5.21
N GLU A 13 -3.79 -3.47 6.20
CA GLU A 13 -4.16 -2.06 6.05
C GLU A 13 -3.28 -1.20 6.95
N VAL A 14 -2.85 -0.06 6.42
CA VAL A 14 -2.14 0.99 7.16
C VAL A 14 -2.94 2.26 7.04
N TRP A 15 -3.35 2.79 8.20
CA TRP A 15 -3.99 4.10 8.29
C TRP A 15 -2.93 5.21 8.37
N ASP A 16 -3.19 6.30 7.67
CA ASP A 16 -2.37 7.51 7.68
C ASP A 16 -3.30 8.72 7.65
N ALA A 17 -3.21 9.58 8.67
CA ALA A 17 -4.02 10.78 8.80
C ALA A 17 -3.63 11.90 7.81
N GLY A 18 -2.51 11.77 7.10
CA GLY A 18 -2.06 12.74 6.11
C GLY A 18 -2.76 12.60 4.76
N GLU A 19 -3.04 13.74 4.13
CA GLU A 19 -3.69 13.86 2.81
C GLU A 19 -2.80 13.43 1.63
N GLY A 20 -1.47 13.39 1.82
CA GLY A 20 -0.53 13.03 0.76
C GLY A 20 -0.71 11.58 0.30
N ARG A 21 -0.71 11.30 -1.00
CA ARG A 21 -0.82 9.92 -1.51
C ARG A 21 0.57 9.27 -1.66
N PRO A 22 0.72 7.96 -1.38
CA PRO A 22 1.96 7.26 -1.67
C PRO A 22 2.20 7.27 -3.19
N GLN A 23 3.40 7.70 -3.60
CA GLN A 23 3.80 7.80 -5.00
C GLN A 23 4.99 6.90 -5.26
N ALA A 24 4.91 6.09 -6.31
CA ALA A 24 6.04 5.30 -6.75
C ALA A 24 7.11 6.25 -7.27
N ARG A 25 8.34 6.04 -6.80
CA ARG A 25 9.49 6.80 -7.30
C ARG A 25 10.21 5.96 -8.36
N PRO A 26 10.82 6.59 -9.37
CA PRO A 26 11.71 5.88 -10.29
C PRO A 26 12.80 5.14 -9.52
N GLU A 27 13.28 4.05 -10.11
CA GLU A 27 14.44 3.34 -9.60
C GLU A 27 15.67 4.26 -9.61
N ASP A 28 16.40 4.28 -8.50
CA ASP A 28 17.66 4.99 -8.35
C ASP A 28 18.56 4.16 -7.42
N HIS A 29 19.69 3.70 -7.97
CA HIS A 29 20.64 2.84 -7.27
C HIS A 29 21.42 3.59 -6.18
N ALA A 30 21.51 4.92 -6.25
CA ALA A 30 22.12 5.74 -5.22
C ALA A 30 21.12 6.14 -4.12
N ALA A 31 19.82 5.99 -4.36
CA ALA A 31 18.79 6.35 -3.39
C ALA A 31 18.74 5.35 -2.21
N THR A 32 18.85 5.88 -1.00
CA THR A 32 18.73 5.09 0.23
C THR A 32 17.27 4.86 0.65
N SER A 33 16.31 5.59 0.05
CA SER A 33 14.87 5.56 0.37
C SER A 33 13.99 5.54 -0.89
N GLY A 34 12.67 5.47 -0.74
CA GLY A 34 11.73 5.61 -1.87
C GLY A 34 11.40 4.33 -2.65
N ARG A 35 12.07 3.21 -2.35
CA ARG A 35 11.87 1.92 -3.02
C ARG A 35 10.64 1.13 -2.53
N GLY A 36 10.01 1.57 -1.45
CA GLY A 36 8.96 0.80 -0.75
C GLY A 36 7.79 0.39 -1.64
N LEU A 37 7.26 1.30 -2.46
CA LEU A 37 6.13 0.97 -3.34
C LEU A 37 6.52 0.10 -4.53
N LEU A 38 7.75 0.22 -5.05
CA LEU A 38 8.26 -0.67 -6.09
C LEU A 38 8.36 -2.10 -5.54
N LEU A 39 9.00 -2.27 -4.37
CA LEU A 39 9.07 -3.57 -3.71
C LEU A 39 7.68 -4.13 -3.42
N MET A 40 6.76 -3.30 -2.94
CA MET A 40 5.41 -3.72 -2.63
C MET A 40 4.67 -4.21 -3.87
N ALA A 41 4.83 -3.53 -5.02
CA ALA A 41 4.23 -3.94 -6.30
C ALA A 41 4.69 -5.34 -6.76
N GLU A 42 5.91 -5.75 -6.41
CA GLU A 42 6.45 -7.07 -6.75
C GLU A 42 6.08 -8.17 -5.75
N ILE A 43 5.90 -7.81 -4.46
CA ILE A 43 5.73 -8.79 -3.38
C ILE A 43 4.26 -9.17 -3.16
N VAL A 44 3.34 -8.22 -3.32
CA VAL A 44 1.93 -8.41 -2.92
C VAL A 44 1.07 -8.78 -4.13
N HIS A 45 -0.04 -9.48 -3.90
CA HIS A 45 -0.96 -9.85 -4.97
C HIS A 45 -1.60 -8.63 -5.63
N ARG A 46 -2.02 -7.67 -4.81
CA ARG A 46 -2.63 -6.41 -5.23
C ARG A 46 -2.54 -5.42 -4.08
N TRP A 47 -2.44 -4.14 -4.41
CA TRP A 47 -2.50 -3.07 -3.43
C TRP A 47 -3.27 -1.87 -3.96
N GLY A 48 -3.57 -0.94 -3.07
CA GLY A 48 -4.19 0.32 -3.45
C GLY A 48 -4.30 1.29 -2.28
N VAL A 49 -4.92 2.43 -2.56
CA VAL A 49 -5.14 3.51 -1.59
C VAL A 49 -6.62 3.88 -1.61
N ARG A 50 -7.21 3.92 -0.42
CA ARG A 50 -8.60 4.34 -0.21
C ARG A 50 -8.62 5.58 0.67
N PRO A 51 -9.18 6.72 0.21
CA PRO A 51 -9.38 7.89 1.08
C PRO A 51 -10.42 7.57 2.17
N LEU A 52 -10.32 8.27 3.30
CA LEU A 52 -11.31 8.20 4.38
C LEU A 52 -12.17 9.46 4.40
N ASN A 53 -13.45 9.30 4.76
CA ASN A 53 -14.41 10.40 4.75
C ASN A 53 -14.04 11.51 5.75
N GLU A 54 -13.36 11.16 6.84
CA GLU A 54 -12.96 12.06 7.92
C GLU A 54 -11.57 12.69 7.69
N GLY A 55 -10.96 12.43 6.52
CA GLY A 55 -9.59 12.84 6.19
C GLY A 55 -8.58 11.71 6.31
N GLY A 56 -7.45 11.88 5.63
CA GLY A 56 -6.42 10.86 5.51
C GLY A 56 -6.80 9.71 4.58
N LYS A 57 -6.09 8.60 4.72
CA LYS A 57 -6.16 7.45 3.81
C LYS A 57 -5.83 6.13 4.49
N VAL A 58 -6.22 5.06 3.81
CA VAL A 58 -5.76 3.70 4.08
C VAL A 58 -4.99 3.20 2.85
N THR A 59 -3.75 2.79 3.06
CA THR A 59 -3.03 1.95 2.08
C THR A 59 -3.27 0.50 2.43
N TRP A 60 -3.72 -0.29 1.46
CA TRP A 60 -4.03 -1.71 1.67
C TRP A 60 -3.22 -2.59 0.73
N ALA A 61 -2.88 -3.79 1.18
CA ALA A 61 -2.20 -4.81 0.40
C ALA A 61 -2.81 -6.18 0.65
N LYS A 62 -3.01 -6.95 -0.43
CA LYS A 62 -3.44 -8.35 -0.42
C LYS A 62 -2.22 -9.27 -0.57
N LEU A 63 -2.03 -10.18 0.37
CA LEU A 63 -0.96 -11.18 0.35
C LEU A 63 -1.47 -12.49 -0.25
N ARG A 64 -0.59 -13.24 -0.95
CA ARG A 64 -0.86 -14.62 -1.39
C ARG A 64 -0.55 -15.60 -0.28
#